data_AF-A0A935XIB7-F1
#
_entry.id   AF-A0A935XIB7-F1
#
_cell.length_a   1.000
_cell.length_b   1.000
_cell.length_c   1.000
_cell.angle_alpha   90.00
_cell.angle_beta   90.00
_cell.angle_gamma   90.00
#
_symmetry.space_group_name_H-M   'P 1'
#
loop_
_entity.id
_entity.type
_entity.pdbx_description
1 polymer ?
#
loop_
_entity_poly.entity_id
_entity_poly.type
_entity_poly.pdbx_seq_one_letter_code
_entity_poly.pdbx_strand_id
1 'polypeptide(L)'
;MAVLAAACTSDAAVAPAPSTPAPLPAAVAHLALTLDLSTSASAAREHATFRGTPGPVALSTPASFASLLGADAIAVEVARVERGVLGQYAPGKVRLFVGLRVRNALERAQLLTPTFPEPPSGSGVYLFSLQAVAVESPGGVSVAGNTVVVESPSAGHVVPGPDWEPVPYDYLRGTTTTCGSSGTCARWKRFEAPIAAGGVSEVRTVSYDIDPTVRRVRLRLVVAADVADAPRARGMAPARRVQGTTTCEAMASPSPVTPTAM
;
A
#
# COMPACT_ATOMS: atom_id res chain seq x y z
N MET A 1 -41.92 40.61 38.26
CA MET A 1 -41.25 39.29 38.28
C MET A 1 -40.45 39.21 36.97
N ALA A 2 -39.14 39.46 37.02
CA ALA A 2 -38.29 39.55 35.84
C ALA A 2 -37.52 38.23 35.66
N VAL A 3 -37.70 37.59 34.51
CA VAL A 3 -36.98 36.37 34.13
C VAL A 3 -35.67 36.79 33.46
N LEU A 4 -34.55 36.62 34.17
CA LEU A 4 -33.21 36.78 33.62
C LEU A 4 -32.86 35.51 32.84
N ALA A 5 -32.81 35.62 31.50
CA ALA A 5 -32.29 34.57 30.64
C ALA A 5 -30.76 34.55 30.73
N ALA A 6 -30.21 33.54 31.40
CA ALA A 6 -28.77 33.27 31.39
C ALA A 6 -28.39 32.70 30.01
N ALA A 7 -27.63 33.46 29.24
CA ALA A 7 -27.03 32.99 28.00
C ALA A 7 -25.87 32.03 28.33
N CYS A 8 -26.06 30.74 28.06
CA CYS A 8 -24.96 29.78 28.08
C CYS A 8 -23.97 30.13 26.97
N THR A 9 -22.82 30.68 27.33
CA THR A 9 -21.67 30.77 26.44
C THR A 9 -21.26 29.34 26.09
N SER A 10 -21.47 28.95 24.82
CA SER A 10 -20.98 27.67 24.33
C SER A 10 -19.46 27.69 24.42
N ASP A 11 -18.93 26.79 25.25
CA ASP A 11 -17.51 26.51 25.35
C ASP A 11 -17.06 26.05 23.95
N ALA A 12 -16.37 26.92 23.22
CA ALA A 12 -15.90 26.62 21.89
C ALA A 12 -14.80 25.58 22.04
N ALA A 13 -15.13 24.32 21.79
CA ALA A 13 -14.18 23.22 21.80
C ALA A 13 -12.97 23.62 20.94
N VAL A 14 -11.84 23.88 21.60
CA VAL A 14 -10.58 24.18 20.93
C VAL A 14 -10.25 22.99 20.05
N ALA A 15 -10.19 23.21 18.75
CA ALA A 15 -9.86 22.16 17.80
C ALA A 15 -8.48 21.58 18.17
N PRO A 16 -8.35 20.24 18.27
CA PRO A 16 -7.06 19.62 18.53
C PRO A 16 -6.08 20.03 17.43
N ALA A 17 -4.83 20.30 17.83
CA ALA A 17 -3.79 20.70 16.89
C ALA A 17 -3.57 19.60 15.83
N PRO A 18 -3.29 19.98 14.58
CA PRO A 18 -3.06 19.03 13.49
C PRO A 18 -1.90 18.10 13.84
N SER A 19 -2.15 16.79 13.82
CA SER A 19 -1.11 15.81 14.13
C SER A 19 -0.34 15.52 12.85
N THR A 20 0.92 15.97 12.77
CA THR A 20 1.76 15.63 11.62
C THR A 20 2.05 14.13 11.66
N PRO A 21 1.67 13.35 10.64
CA PRO A 21 1.92 11.92 10.64
C PRO A 21 3.42 11.65 10.61
N ALA A 22 3.88 10.71 11.44
CA ALA A 22 5.29 10.34 11.48
C ALA A 22 5.77 9.93 10.08
N PRO A 23 6.98 10.34 9.65
CA PRO A 23 7.51 9.93 8.37
C PRO A 23 7.71 8.41 8.33
N LEU A 24 7.43 7.79 7.18
CA LEU A 24 7.79 6.39 6.98
C LEU A 24 9.32 6.23 6.98
N PRO A 25 9.85 5.08 7.43
CA PRO A 25 11.27 4.79 7.28
C PRO A 25 11.68 4.89 5.81
N ALA A 26 12.81 5.56 5.53
CA ALA A 26 13.27 5.81 4.16
C ALA A 26 13.41 4.53 3.33
N ALA A 27 13.78 3.42 3.97
CA ALA A 27 13.92 2.10 3.36
C ALA A 27 12.62 1.57 2.72
N VAL A 28 11.44 2.00 3.19
CA VAL A 28 10.14 1.53 2.65
C VAL A 28 9.25 2.63 2.11
N ALA A 29 9.60 3.90 2.31
CA ALA A 29 8.79 5.03 1.87
C ALA A 29 8.51 5.00 0.35
N HIS A 30 9.47 4.56 -0.46
CA HIS A 30 9.35 4.46 -1.91
C HIS A 30 8.52 3.24 -2.39
N LEU A 31 8.34 2.24 -1.52
CA LEU A 31 7.57 1.03 -1.80
C LEU A 31 6.12 1.15 -1.36
N ALA A 32 5.81 2.17 -0.57
CA ALA A 32 4.49 2.34 0.03
C ALA A 32 3.44 2.70 -1.02
N LEU A 33 2.43 1.85 -1.13
CA LEU A 33 1.20 2.06 -1.87
C LEU A 33 0.31 2.99 -1.06
N THR A 34 -0.03 4.15 -1.61
CA THR A 34 -0.92 5.10 -0.93
C THR A 34 -2.35 4.94 -1.46
N LEU A 35 -3.29 4.70 -0.53
CA LEU A 35 -4.73 4.66 -0.78
C LEU A 35 -5.39 5.80 -0.02
N ASP A 36 -6.02 6.71 -0.74
CA ASP A 36 -6.89 7.73 -0.17
C ASP A 36 -8.36 7.25 -0.27
N LEU A 37 -9.01 7.12 0.88
CA LEU A 37 -10.39 6.70 1.03
C LEU A 37 -11.22 7.84 1.63
N SER A 38 -12.45 8.04 1.17
CA SER A 38 -13.41 8.85 1.92
C SER A 38 -14.30 7.94 2.77
N THR A 39 -14.77 8.49 3.88
CA THR A 39 -15.55 7.79 4.90
C THR A 39 -17.03 8.20 4.83
N SER A 40 -17.44 8.83 3.73
CA SER A 40 -18.82 9.24 3.52
C SER A 40 -19.74 8.03 3.46
N ALA A 41 -20.98 8.14 3.98
CA ALA A 41 -21.93 7.02 4.01
C ALA A 41 -22.34 6.50 2.62
N SER A 42 -22.01 7.25 1.56
CA SER A 42 -22.22 6.92 0.15
C SER A 42 -21.02 6.19 -0.51
N ALA A 43 -20.02 5.76 0.26
CA ALA A 43 -18.76 5.17 -0.21
C ALA A 43 -18.86 3.83 -0.97
N ALA A 44 -20.06 3.34 -1.30
CA ALA A 44 -20.25 2.11 -2.08
C ALA A 44 -19.56 2.12 -3.46
N ARG A 45 -19.11 3.30 -3.95
CA ARG A 45 -18.37 3.45 -5.21
C ARG A 45 -17.34 4.59 -5.16
N GLU A 46 -16.63 4.77 -4.04
CA GLU A 46 -15.59 5.79 -4.02
C GLU A 46 -14.31 5.33 -4.73
N HIS A 47 -13.79 6.22 -5.59
CA HIS A 47 -12.52 6.08 -6.28
C HIS A 47 -11.38 6.05 -5.26
N ALA A 48 -10.87 4.86 -4.95
CA ALA A 48 -9.55 4.74 -4.36
C ALA A 48 -8.54 5.26 -5.38
N THR A 49 -7.97 6.43 -5.12
CA THR A 49 -6.95 6.98 -6.01
C THR A 49 -5.61 6.38 -5.59
N PHE A 50 -5.13 5.44 -6.39
CA PHE A 50 -3.81 4.86 -6.20
C PHE A 50 -2.76 5.83 -6.75
N ARG A 51 -1.85 6.29 -5.88
CA ARG A 51 -0.64 7.00 -6.30
C ARG A 51 0.57 6.21 -5.85
N GLY A 52 1.25 5.57 -6.80
CA GLY A 52 2.65 5.23 -6.61
C GLY A 52 3.46 6.51 -6.55
N THR A 53 4.48 6.57 -5.69
CA THR A 53 5.45 7.68 -5.72
C THR A 53 6.49 7.31 -6.78
N PRO A 54 6.53 7.94 -7.97
CA PRO A 54 7.59 7.66 -8.93
C PRO A 54 8.91 8.16 -8.35
N GLY A 55 9.85 7.25 -8.09
CA GLY A 55 11.21 7.56 -7.65
C GLY A 55 12.23 6.77 -8.47
N PRO A 56 13.33 7.39 -8.94
CA PRO A 56 14.39 6.66 -9.62
C PRO A 56 15.08 5.71 -8.63
N VAL A 57 15.02 4.40 -8.89
CA VAL A 57 15.70 3.37 -8.11
C VAL A 57 17.09 3.16 -8.72
N ALA A 58 18.11 3.76 -8.11
CA ALA A 58 19.50 3.43 -8.39
C ALA A 58 19.97 2.34 -7.42
N LEU A 59 19.95 1.08 -7.86
CA LEU A 59 20.50 -0.05 -7.11
C LEU A 59 21.97 -0.23 -7.52
N SER A 60 22.90 0.20 -6.68
CA SER A 60 24.35 0.08 -6.90
C SER A 60 24.99 -1.05 -6.07
N THR A 61 24.37 -2.24 -6.02
CA THR A 61 24.97 -3.44 -5.41
C THR A 61 24.32 -4.71 -5.95
N PRO A 62 25.07 -5.80 -6.18
CA PRO A 62 24.51 -7.08 -6.59
C PRO A 62 23.97 -7.81 -5.35
N ALA A 63 22.75 -7.48 -4.95
CA ALA A 63 21.96 -8.30 -4.04
C ALA A 63 20.60 -8.53 -4.70
N SER A 64 20.49 -9.64 -5.44
CA SER A 64 19.19 -10.26 -5.70
C SER A 64 18.52 -10.63 -4.37
N PHE A 65 17.18 -10.71 -4.38
CA PHE A 65 16.30 -11.20 -3.30
C PHE A 65 15.78 -10.17 -2.28
N ALA A 66 15.16 -9.12 -2.79
CA ALA A 66 13.88 -8.63 -2.27
C ALA A 66 13.14 -8.09 -3.49
N SER A 67 12.01 -8.68 -3.89
CA SER A 67 11.29 -8.20 -5.06
C SER A 67 10.56 -6.89 -4.74
N LEU A 68 11.35 -5.81 -4.79
CA LEU A 68 11.02 -4.40 -4.61
C LEU A 68 10.31 -3.85 -5.85
N LEU A 69 9.28 -4.55 -6.31
CA LEU A 69 8.51 -4.04 -7.41
C LEU A 69 7.65 -2.88 -6.91
N GLY A 70 7.93 -1.68 -7.42
CA GLY A 70 7.12 -0.51 -7.16
C GLY A 70 5.69 -0.66 -7.72
N ALA A 71 4.98 0.47 -7.72
CA ALA A 71 3.60 0.59 -8.17
C ALA A 71 3.29 0.05 -9.59
N ASP A 72 4.32 -0.19 -10.42
CA ASP A 72 4.17 -0.62 -11.82
C ASP A 72 3.91 -2.13 -11.97
N ALA A 73 4.21 -2.95 -10.96
CA ALA A 73 4.06 -4.41 -11.08
C ALA A 73 2.98 -5.00 -10.18
N ILE A 74 2.68 -4.34 -9.06
CA ILE A 74 1.69 -4.78 -8.08
C ILE A 74 0.74 -3.63 -7.83
N ALA A 75 -0.56 -3.89 -8.04
CA ALA A 75 -1.62 -2.96 -7.69
C ALA A 75 -2.45 -3.53 -6.53
N VAL A 76 -2.84 -2.66 -5.60
CA VAL A 76 -3.83 -3.00 -4.57
C VAL A 76 -5.12 -2.30 -4.94
N GLU A 77 -6.16 -3.08 -5.19
CA GLU A 77 -7.47 -2.60 -5.61
C GLU A 77 -8.45 -2.65 -4.44
N VAL A 78 -9.27 -1.61 -4.30
CA VAL A 78 -10.36 -1.55 -3.32
C VAL A 78 -11.63 -2.07 -3.97
N ALA A 79 -12.11 -3.22 -3.52
CA ALA A 79 -13.31 -3.86 -4.03
C ALA A 79 -14.59 -3.33 -3.37
N ARG A 80 -14.51 -2.98 -2.08
CA ARG A 80 -15.64 -2.43 -1.30
C ARG A 80 -15.14 -1.58 -0.14
N VAL A 81 -15.95 -0.60 0.24
CA VAL A 81 -15.77 0.18 1.47
C VAL A 81 -17.11 0.25 2.18
N GLU A 82 -17.15 -0.19 3.43
CA GLU A 82 -18.34 -0.20 4.26
C GLU A 82 -18.05 0.50 5.58
N ARG A 83 -18.96 1.37 6.02
CA ARG A 83 -18.82 2.10 7.28
C ARG A 83 -19.82 1.54 8.30
N GLY A 84 -19.30 1.10 9.44
CA GLY A 84 -20.10 0.61 10.55
C GLY A 84 -20.86 1.71 11.30
N VAL A 85 -21.69 1.30 12.26
CA VAL A 85 -22.41 2.23 13.13
C VAL A 85 -21.47 2.78 14.22
N LEU A 86 -21.67 4.03 14.61
CA LEU A 86 -20.92 4.67 15.69
C LEU A 86 -21.05 3.87 16.99
N GLY A 87 -19.92 3.56 17.62
CA GLY A 87 -19.89 2.87 18.91
C GLY A 87 -20.16 1.36 18.86
N GLN A 88 -20.49 0.80 17.69
CA GLN A 88 -20.86 -0.62 17.56
C GLN A 88 -19.70 -1.57 17.87
N TYR A 89 -18.48 -1.21 17.45
CA TYR A 89 -17.30 -2.07 17.59
C TYR A 89 -16.29 -1.55 18.62
N ALA A 90 -16.26 -0.23 18.83
CA ALA A 90 -15.44 0.43 19.84
C ALA A 90 -16.14 1.74 20.26
N PRO A 91 -16.24 2.04 21.57
CA PRO A 91 -16.89 3.25 22.05
C PRO A 91 -16.30 4.52 21.42
N GLY A 92 -17.16 5.41 20.95
CA GLY A 92 -16.74 6.68 20.34
C GLY A 92 -16.06 6.55 18.97
N LYS A 93 -15.91 5.35 18.41
CA LYS A 93 -15.30 5.12 17.10
C LYS A 93 -16.30 4.56 16.10
N VAL A 94 -15.98 4.75 14.83
CA VAL A 94 -16.65 4.09 13.71
C VAL A 94 -15.66 3.09 13.11
N ARG A 95 -16.11 1.88 12.77
CA ARG A 95 -15.27 0.92 12.04
C ARG A 95 -15.46 1.08 10.54
N LEU A 96 -14.38 1.27 9.82
CA LEU A 96 -14.33 1.24 8.36
C LEU A 96 -13.86 -0.16 7.92
N PHE A 97 -14.68 -0.87 7.17
CA PHE A 97 -14.32 -2.13 6.52
C PHE A 97 -13.92 -1.88 5.09
N VAL A 98 -12.77 -2.40 4.69
CA VAL A 98 -12.20 -2.21 3.36
C VAL A 98 -11.92 -3.58 2.77
N GLY A 99 -12.59 -3.92 1.67
CA GLY A 99 -12.27 -5.11 0.89
C GLY A 99 -11.13 -4.80 -0.07
N LEU A 100 -9.99 -5.44 0.12
CA LEU A 100 -8.79 -5.27 -0.69
C LEU A 100 -8.52 -6.53 -1.51
N ARG A 101 -7.95 -6.35 -2.71
CA ARG A 101 -7.37 -7.44 -3.51
C ARG A 101 -6.05 -6.99 -4.12
N VAL A 102 -5.14 -7.94 -4.31
CA VAL A 102 -3.83 -7.71 -4.92
C VAL A 102 -3.90 -8.16 -6.38
N ARG A 103 -3.51 -7.27 -7.29
CA ARG A 103 -3.37 -7.57 -8.71
C ARG A 103 -1.91 -7.61 -9.10
N ASN A 104 -1.54 -8.67 -9.80
CA ASN A 104 -0.26 -8.79 -10.46
C ASN A 104 -0.36 -8.14 -11.85
N ALA A 105 0.33 -7.02 -12.06
CA ALA A 105 0.36 -6.31 -13.33
C ALA A 105 1.41 -6.88 -14.30
N LEU A 106 2.27 -7.80 -13.86
CA LEU A 106 3.30 -8.43 -14.69
C LEU A 106 2.67 -9.39 -15.70
N GLU A 107 3.09 -9.30 -16.96
CA GLU A 107 2.56 -10.15 -18.04
C GLU A 107 3.20 -11.55 -18.10
N ARG A 108 4.42 -11.70 -17.57
CA ARG A 108 5.23 -12.93 -17.73
C ARG A 108 5.75 -13.49 -16.41
N ALA A 109 5.39 -12.88 -15.29
CA ALA A 109 5.85 -13.29 -13.99
C ALA A 109 4.66 -13.45 -13.04
N GLN A 110 4.78 -14.37 -12.09
CA GLN A 110 3.81 -14.62 -11.04
C GLN A 110 4.34 -14.12 -9.70
N LEU A 111 3.43 -13.72 -8.81
CA LEU A 111 3.76 -13.36 -7.43
C LEU A 111 3.69 -14.62 -6.56
N LEU A 112 4.76 -14.89 -5.83
CA LEU A 112 4.94 -16.03 -4.94
C LEU A 112 5.05 -15.58 -3.48
N THR A 113 5.00 -16.55 -2.59
CA THR A 113 5.35 -16.35 -1.18
C THR A 113 6.75 -15.73 -1.09
N PRO A 114 6.93 -14.63 -0.34
CA PRO A 114 8.25 -14.04 -0.15
C PRO A 114 9.17 -15.00 0.61
N THR A 115 10.44 -15.04 0.20
CA THR A 115 11.50 -15.79 0.87
C THR A 115 12.39 -14.91 1.75
N PHE A 116 12.35 -13.59 1.56
CA PHE A 116 13.05 -12.64 2.42
C PHE A 116 12.26 -11.33 2.63
N PRO A 117 12.04 -10.89 3.90
CA PRO A 117 12.24 -11.69 5.11
C PRO A 117 11.35 -12.94 5.13
N GLU A 118 11.56 -13.82 6.11
CA GLU A 118 10.70 -14.98 6.32
C GLU A 118 9.22 -14.54 6.34
N PRO A 119 8.27 -15.28 5.78
CA PRO A 119 6.87 -14.87 5.84
C PRO A 119 6.31 -15.00 7.26
N PRO A 120 5.36 -14.13 7.68
CA PRO A 120 4.75 -14.20 9.01
C PRO A 120 4.10 -15.55 9.33
N SER A 121 3.35 -16.13 8.39
CA SER A 121 2.84 -17.49 8.49
C SER A 121 2.29 -18.07 7.18
N GLY A 122 2.66 -19.31 6.88
CA GLY A 122 2.13 -20.07 5.75
C GLY A 122 2.63 -19.56 4.39
N SER A 123 1.99 -20.05 3.33
CA SER A 123 2.25 -19.62 1.95
C SER A 123 1.23 -18.55 1.54
N GLY A 124 1.68 -17.51 0.85
CA GLY A 124 0.84 -16.40 0.43
C GLY A 124 1.62 -15.13 0.09
N VAL A 125 0.93 -14.19 -0.54
CA VAL A 125 1.38 -12.80 -0.70
C VAL A 125 0.91 -12.01 0.52
N TYR A 126 1.76 -11.16 1.08
CA TYR A 126 1.45 -10.44 2.32
C TYR A 126 1.27 -8.96 2.07
N LEU A 127 0.24 -8.36 2.65
CA LEU A 127 0.01 -6.93 2.65
C LEU A 127 0.18 -6.40 4.07
N PHE A 128 1.02 -5.38 4.24
CA PHE A 128 1.33 -4.76 5.53
C PHE A 128 0.71 -3.37 5.61
N SER A 129 0.09 -3.03 6.74
CA SER A 129 -0.42 -1.69 7.04
C SER A 129 0.65 -0.87 7.75
N LEU A 130 1.47 -0.14 6.99
CA LEU A 130 2.56 0.66 7.55
C LEU A 130 2.06 1.87 8.33
N GLN A 131 1.06 2.56 7.78
CA GLN A 131 0.53 3.78 8.36
C GLN A 131 -0.91 4.00 7.92
N ALA A 132 -1.75 4.45 8.85
CA ALA A 132 -3.12 4.84 8.59
C ALA A 132 -3.38 6.16 9.31
N VAL A 133 -3.74 7.20 8.56
CA VAL A 133 -3.85 8.57 9.09
C VAL A 133 -5.10 9.24 8.57
N ALA A 134 -5.71 10.11 9.39
CA ALA A 134 -6.76 10.99 8.92
C ALA A 134 -6.14 12.05 8.00
N VAL A 135 -6.79 12.32 6.86
CA VAL A 135 -6.42 13.47 6.03
C VAL A 135 -7.16 14.67 6.61
N GLU A 136 -6.42 15.56 7.24
CA GLU A 136 -6.99 16.72 7.89
C GLU A 136 -7.47 17.76 6.87
N SER A 137 -8.62 18.38 7.14
CA SER A 137 -9.09 19.53 6.38
C SER A 137 -9.27 20.71 7.33
N PRO A 138 -8.75 21.90 7.00
CA PRO A 138 -9.10 23.09 7.74
C PRO A 138 -10.62 23.28 7.62
N GLY A 139 -11.28 23.56 8.74
CA GLY A 139 -12.66 24.02 8.72
C GLY A 139 -12.73 25.41 8.09
N GLY A 140 -13.91 25.82 7.68
CA GLY A 140 -14.12 27.09 7.02
C GLY A 140 -15.51 27.65 7.31
N VAL A 141 -15.63 28.96 7.36
CA VAL A 141 -16.92 29.63 7.30
C VAL A 141 -16.92 30.45 6.03
N SER A 142 -17.88 30.17 5.14
CA SER A 142 -18.09 30.98 3.93
C SER A 142 -19.50 31.53 3.92
N VAL A 143 -19.66 32.72 3.35
CA VAL A 143 -20.95 33.40 3.23
C VAL A 143 -21.30 33.47 1.75
N ALA A 144 -22.43 32.89 1.36
CA ALA A 144 -22.95 32.89 0.00
C ALA A 144 -24.37 33.50 0.01
N GLY A 145 -24.45 34.80 -0.26
CA GLY A 145 -25.70 35.56 -0.15
C GLY A 145 -26.19 35.61 1.29
N ASN A 146 -27.41 35.12 1.53
CA ASN A 146 -27.99 35.03 2.88
C ASN A 146 -27.66 33.69 3.59
N THR A 147 -26.72 32.91 3.05
CA THR A 147 -26.37 31.58 3.56
C THR A 147 -24.99 31.61 4.20
N VAL A 148 -24.88 31.13 5.45
CA VAL A 148 -23.61 30.88 6.12
C VAL A 148 -23.33 29.37 6.04
N VAL A 149 -22.30 29.00 5.31
CA VAL A 149 -21.82 27.63 5.22
C VAL A 149 -20.68 27.44 6.22
N VAL A 150 -20.89 26.57 7.19
CA VAL A 150 -19.88 26.19 8.18
C VAL A 150 -19.37 24.79 7.83
N GLU A 151 -18.13 24.72 7.35
CA GLU A 151 -17.39 23.49 7.14
C GLU A 151 -16.64 23.13 8.43
N SER A 152 -17.03 22.03 9.07
CA SER A 152 -16.29 21.53 10.24
C SER A 152 -14.94 20.97 9.82
N PRO A 153 -13.85 21.24 10.58
CA PRO A 153 -12.56 20.60 10.32
C PRO A 153 -12.71 19.08 10.45
N SER A 154 -12.06 18.32 9.56
CA SER A 154 -11.93 16.88 9.75
C SER A 154 -10.58 16.58 10.40
N ALA A 155 -10.59 16.06 11.62
CA ALA A 155 -9.40 15.58 12.34
C ALA A 155 -9.75 14.33 13.12
N GLY A 156 -8.74 13.56 13.52
CA GLY A 156 -8.90 12.41 14.40
C GLY A 156 -7.89 11.29 14.17
N HIS A 157 -8.05 10.22 14.93
CA HIS A 157 -7.19 9.06 14.88
C HIS A 157 -7.78 7.96 14.00
N VAL A 158 -6.88 7.24 13.34
CA VAL A 158 -7.16 6.05 12.54
C VAL A 158 -6.26 4.95 13.06
N VAL A 159 -6.85 3.84 13.50
CA VAL A 159 -6.10 2.71 14.06
C VAL A 159 -6.49 1.42 13.32
N PRO A 160 -5.54 0.54 12.96
CA PRO A 160 -5.85 -0.76 12.38
C PRO A 160 -6.79 -1.57 13.29
N GLY A 161 -7.91 -2.03 12.73
CA GLY A 161 -8.91 -2.84 13.40
C GLY A 161 -8.52 -4.32 13.50
N PRO A 162 -9.41 -5.17 14.04
CA PRO A 162 -9.14 -6.59 14.32
C PRO A 162 -9.24 -7.50 13.09
N ASP A 163 -9.67 -7.01 11.93
CA ASP A 163 -9.69 -7.82 10.71
C ASP A 163 -8.29 -7.98 10.08
N TRP A 164 -7.30 -7.26 10.60
CA TRP A 164 -5.89 -7.55 10.39
C TRP A 164 -5.44 -8.73 11.25
N GLU A 165 -4.35 -9.38 10.87
CA GLU A 165 -3.77 -10.42 11.73
C GLU A 165 -3.36 -9.84 13.09
N PRO A 166 -3.62 -10.57 14.20
CA PRO A 166 -3.62 -10.00 15.54
C PRO A 166 -2.23 -9.61 16.04
N VAL A 167 -1.18 -10.29 15.56
CA VAL A 167 0.21 -10.08 15.97
C VAL A 167 0.93 -9.25 14.90
N PRO A 168 1.38 -8.02 15.24
CA PRO A 168 2.22 -7.22 14.35
C PRO A 168 3.51 -7.96 13.99
N TYR A 169 4.01 -7.69 12.79
CA TYR A 169 5.19 -8.34 12.24
C TYR A 169 6.25 -7.29 11.87
N ASP A 170 7.50 -7.53 12.26
CA ASP A 170 8.63 -6.75 11.79
C ASP A 170 8.99 -7.21 10.38
N TYR A 171 8.48 -6.49 9.39
CA TYR A 171 8.65 -6.83 7.97
C TYR A 171 10.05 -6.53 7.42
N LEU A 172 10.96 -5.96 8.22
CA LEU A 172 12.38 -5.84 7.84
C LEU A 172 13.22 -6.95 8.49
N ARG A 173 12.86 -7.37 9.70
CA ARG A 173 13.62 -8.39 10.45
C ARG A 173 13.09 -9.81 10.29
N GLY A 174 11.86 -9.97 9.84
CA GLY A 174 11.25 -11.27 9.66
C GLY A 174 10.81 -11.93 10.98
N THR A 175 10.27 -11.17 11.93
CA THR A 175 9.90 -11.73 13.25
C THR A 175 8.74 -10.97 13.91
N THR A 176 7.97 -11.66 14.76
CA THR A 176 6.91 -11.08 15.60
C THR A 176 7.42 -10.63 16.98
N THR A 177 8.58 -11.13 17.43
CA THR A 177 9.05 -10.96 18.83
C THR A 177 9.65 -9.59 19.11
N THR A 178 10.00 -8.83 18.08
CA THR A 178 10.70 -7.54 18.20
C THR A 178 9.79 -6.33 17.97
N CYS A 179 8.48 -6.53 17.96
CA CYS A 179 7.52 -5.45 17.80
C CYS A 179 7.35 -4.62 19.06
N GLY A 180 8.34 -3.74 19.30
CA GLY A 180 8.28 -2.60 20.20
C GLY A 180 7.88 -1.31 19.46
N SER A 181 8.51 -0.19 19.80
CA SER A 181 8.29 1.14 19.19
C SER A 181 8.96 1.33 17.82
N SER A 182 9.41 0.26 17.17
CA SER A 182 10.04 0.35 15.84
C SER A 182 9.02 0.71 14.77
N GLY A 183 9.37 1.63 13.87
CA GLY A 183 8.55 1.97 12.69
C GLY A 183 8.45 0.85 11.64
N THR A 184 8.99 -0.34 11.95
CA THR A 184 9.06 -1.52 11.07
C THR A 184 8.04 -2.58 11.44
N CYS A 185 7.26 -2.38 12.49
CA CYS A 185 6.19 -3.29 12.86
C CYS A 185 4.85 -2.86 12.29
N ALA A 186 4.25 -3.76 11.54
CA ALA A 186 2.95 -3.53 10.91
C ALA A 186 2.05 -4.74 11.10
N ARG A 187 0.75 -4.49 11.23
CA ARG A 187 -0.23 -5.55 11.05
C ARG A 187 -0.28 -5.95 9.57
N TRP A 188 -0.63 -7.21 9.32
CA TRP A 188 -0.54 -7.79 7.99
C TRP A 188 -1.78 -8.59 7.62
N LYS A 189 -1.93 -8.89 6.33
CA LYS A 189 -3.00 -9.71 5.76
C LYS A 189 -2.43 -10.61 4.68
N ARG A 190 -2.82 -11.89 4.70
CA ARG A 190 -2.39 -12.88 3.70
C ARG A 190 -3.38 -12.98 2.55
N PHE A 191 -2.85 -13.06 1.34
CA PHE A 191 -3.52 -13.38 0.10
C PHE A 191 -2.97 -14.70 -0.43
N GLU A 192 -3.81 -15.51 -1.07
CA GLU A 192 -3.36 -16.78 -1.63
C GLU A 192 -2.33 -16.57 -2.75
N ALA A 193 -1.31 -17.42 -2.75
CA ALA A 193 -0.26 -17.44 -3.76
C ALA A 193 -0.22 -18.85 -4.40
N PRO A 194 0.19 -18.97 -5.68
CA PRO A 194 0.70 -17.91 -6.55
C PRO A 194 -0.41 -16.99 -7.09
N ILE A 195 -0.10 -15.71 -7.27
CA ILE A 195 -0.93 -14.80 -8.09
C ILE A 195 -0.31 -14.81 -9.49
N ALA A 196 -0.99 -15.47 -10.43
CA ALA A 196 -0.55 -15.61 -11.81
C ALA A 196 -0.28 -14.26 -12.49
N ALA A 197 0.47 -14.27 -13.60
CA ALA A 197 0.68 -13.10 -14.45
C ALA A 197 -0.66 -12.49 -14.90
N GLY A 198 -0.83 -11.18 -14.75
CA GLY A 198 -2.10 -10.47 -15.00
C GLY A 198 -3.25 -10.84 -14.04
N GLY A 199 -3.01 -11.73 -13.08
CA GLY A 199 -4.00 -12.29 -12.18
C GLY A 199 -4.37 -11.35 -11.03
N VAL A 200 -5.49 -11.67 -10.38
CA VAL A 200 -6.00 -10.92 -9.23
C VAL A 200 -6.29 -11.92 -8.11
N SER A 201 -5.93 -11.56 -6.88
CA SER A 201 -6.25 -12.35 -5.70
C SER A 201 -7.74 -12.32 -5.36
N GLU A 202 -8.13 -13.17 -4.43
CA GLU A 202 -9.40 -13.03 -3.72
C GLU A 202 -9.49 -11.69 -2.97
N VAL A 203 -10.71 -11.26 -2.69
CA VAL A 203 -10.97 -10.08 -1.84
C VAL A 203 -10.82 -10.46 -0.38
N ARG A 204 -9.98 -9.74 0.36
CA ARG A 204 -9.82 -9.86 1.82
C ARG A 204 -10.31 -8.57 2.49
N THR A 205 -11.14 -8.71 3.51
CA THR A 205 -11.56 -7.58 4.33
C THR A 205 -10.47 -7.26 5.35
N VAL A 206 -10.17 -5.97 5.48
CA VAL A 206 -9.42 -5.37 6.58
C VAL A 206 -10.27 -4.28 7.21
N SER A 207 -9.93 -3.83 8.42
CA SER A 207 -10.66 -2.76 9.07
C SER A 207 -9.77 -1.72 9.73
N TYR A 208 -10.37 -0.55 9.96
CA TYR A 208 -9.78 0.56 10.67
C TYR A 208 -10.83 1.18 11.60
N ASP A 209 -10.47 1.38 12.86
CA ASP A 209 -11.27 2.14 13.81
C ASP A 209 -10.90 3.62 13.68
N ILE A 210 -11.88 4.44 13.33
CA ILE A 210 -11.71 5.86 13.02
C ILE A 210 -12.56 6.73 13.94
N ASP A 211 -12.07 7.93 14.24
CA ASP A 211 -12.90 8.94 14.89
C ASP A 211 -14.08 9.38 14.00
N PRO A 212 -15.25 9.71 14.56
CA PRO A 212 -16.46 9.96 13.79
C PRO A 212 -16.37 11.20 12.89
N THR A 213 -15.48 12.12 13.24
CA THR A 213 -15.14 13.37 12.53
C THR A 213 -14.22 13.16 11.33
N VAL A 214 -13.56 12.00 11.22
CA VAL A 214 -12.65 11.69 10.11
C VAL A 214 -13.47 11.48 8.84
N ARG A 215 -13.26 12.36 7.85
CA ARG A 215 -13.94 12.33 6.53
C ARG A 215 -13.13 11.64 5.43
N ARG A 216 -11.81 11.63 5.58
CA ARG A 216 -10.86 11.04 4.63
C ARG A 216 -9.76 10.34 5.40
N VAL A 217 -9.37 9.17 4.91
CA VAL A 217 -8.32 8.34 5.48
C VAL A 217 -7.29 8.06 4.40
N ARG A 218 -6.01 8.25 4.75
CA ARG A 218 -4.88 7.85 3.93
C ARG A 218 -4.24 6.62 4.53
N LEU A 219 -4.23 5.54 3.77
CA LEU A 219 -3.56 4.30 4.11
C LEU A 219 -2.27 4.20 3.31
N ARG A 220 -1.17 3.83 3.96
CA ARG A 220 0.09 3.47 3.32
C ARG A 220 0.37 2.00 3.58
N LEU A 221 0.38 1.24 2.51
CA LEU A 221 0.47 -0.22 2.53
C LEU A 221 1.72 -0.68 1.79
N VAL A 222 2.27 -1.84 2.14
CA VAL A 222 3.34 -2.49 1.37
C VAL A 222 2.97 -3.93 1.11
N VAL A 223 3.25 -4.41 -0.10
CA VAL A 223 3.09 -5.82 -0.47
C VAL A 223 4.45 -6.51 -0.42
N ALA A 224 4.53 -7.66 0.24
CA ALA A 224 5.66 -8.56 0.17
C ALA A 224 5.29 -9.81 -0.63
N ALA A 225 6.01 -10.02 -1.72
CA ALA A 225 5.92 -11.17 -2.58
C ALA A 225 7.28 -11.38 -3.27
N ASP A 226 7.59 -12.63 -3.59
CA ASP A 226 8.66 -12.92 -4.55
C ASP A 226 8.10 -12.96 -5.96
N VAL A 227 8.97 -12.83 -6.95
CA VAL A 227 8.61 -12.90 -8.36
C VAL A 227 9.36 -14.04 -9.01
N ALA A 228 8.63 -14.85 -9.76
CA ALA A 228 9.21 -15.86 -10.62
C ALA A 228 8.56 -15.80 -12.00
N ASP A 229 9.28 -16.25 -13.02
CA ASP A 229 8.69 -16.44 -14.35
C ASP A 229 7.45 -17.32 -14.24
N ALA A 230 6.38 -16.87 -14.91
CA ALA A 230 5.16 -17.65 -14.99
C ALA A 230 5.48 -18.97 -15.73
N PRO A 231 4.97 -20.12 -15.25
CA PRO A 231 5.18 -21.39 -15.94
C PRO A 231 4.65 -21.24 -17.37
N ARG A 232 5.52 -21.44 -18.36
CA ARG A 232 5.14 -21.37 -19.77
C ARG A 232 3.96 -22.32 -19.96
N ALA A 233 2.83 -21.80 -20.45
CA ALA A 233 1.68 -22.62 -20.79
C ALA A 233 2.15 -23.74 -21.73
N ARG A 234 2.22 -24.97 -21.21
CA ARG A 234 2.57 -26.17 -21.99
C ARG A 234 1.43 -26.39 -22.99
N GLY A 235 1.52 -25.78 -24.16
CA GLY A 235 0.44 -25.80 -25.15
C GLY A 235 0.63 -24.79 -26.28
N MET A 236 1.41 -23.73 -26.05
CA MET A 236 1.85 -22.88 -27.17
C MET A 236 3.06 -23.56 -27.80
N ALA A 237 2.82 -24.28 -28.90
CA ALA A 237 3.88 -24.84 -29.74
C ALA A 237 4.95 -23.75 -29.95
N PRO A 238 6.25 -24.06 -29.78
CA PRO A 238 7.29 -23.07 -29.97
C PRO A 238 7.09 -22.46 -31.36
N ALA A 239 6.89 -21.14 -31.43
CA ALA A 239 6.92 -20.43 -32.70
C ALA A 239 8.16 -20.91 -33.44
N ARG A 240 7.96 -21.54 -34.60
CA ARG A 240 8.97 -22.23 -35.39
C ARG A 240 10.19 -21.33 -35.47
N ARG A 241 11.22 -21.67 -34.67
CA ARG A 241 12.49 -20.94 -34.66
C ARG A 241 13.06 -21.13 -36.05
N VAL A 242 12.99 -20.10 -36.89
CA VAL A 242 13.72 -20.07 -38.16
C VAL A 242 15.18 -20.11 -37.78
N GLN A 243 15.80 -21.28 -37.89
CA GLN A 243 17.24 -21.43 -37.83
C GLN A 243 17.80 -20.74 -39.07
N GLY A 244 18.09 -19.45 -38.95
CA GLY A 244 19.07 -18.81 -39.82
C GLY A 244 20.44 -19.28 -39.35
N THR A 245 21.08 -20.13 -40.14
CA THR A 245 22.47 -20.54 -39.95
C THR A 245 23.35 -19.33 -40.28
N THR A 246 23.71 -18.53 -39.29
CA THR A 246 24.79 -17.55 -39.45
C THR A 246 26.11 -18.28 -39.22
N THR A 247 26.74 -18.72 -40.30
CA THR A 247 28.13 -19.17 -40.29
C THR A 247 29.01 -17.97 -39.95
N CYS A 248 29.54 -17.92 -38.73
CA CYS A 248 30.66 -17.02 -38.40
C CYS A 248 31.91 -17.60 -39.05
N GLU A 249 32.27 -17.07 -40.22
CA GLU A 249 33.55 -17.31 -40.85
C GLU A 249 34.65 -16.70 -39.96
N ALA A 250 35.52 -17.54 -39.42
CA ALA A 250 36.63 -17.11 -38.59
C ALA A 250 37.61 -16.30 -39.43
N MET A 251 37.68 -14.99 -39.20
CA MET A 251 38.73 -14.14 -39.75
C MET A 251 40.08 -14.62 -39.21
N ALA A 252 40.95 -15.02 -40.14
CA ALA A 252 42.30 -15.46 -39.88
C ALA A 252 43.13 -14.37 -39.17
N SER A 253 43.91 -14.80 -38.19
CA SER A 253 44.86 -13.98 -37.45
C SER A 253 46.01 -13.51 -38.36
N PRO A 254 46.34 -12.20 -38.44
CA PRO A 254 47.48 -11.73 -39.22
C PRO A 254 48.81 -12.11 -38.55
N SER A 255 49.74 -12.65 -39.34
CA SER A 255 51.10 -13.02 -38.90
C SER A 255 51.93 -11.79 -38.51
N PRO A 256 52.84 -11.91 -37.52
CA PRO A 256 53.71 -10.81 -37.09
C PRO A 256 54.81 -10.54 -38.12
N VAL A 257 54.96 -9.27 -38.50
CA VAL A 257 56.06 -8.76 -39.34
C VAL A 257 57.28 -8.51 -38.46
N THR A 258 58.42 -9.13 -38.80
CA THR A 258 59.70 -8.94 -38.12
C THR A 258 60.40 -7.69 -38.69
N PRO A 259 60.81 -6.71 -37.86
CA PRO A 259 61.62 -5.59 -38.34
C PRO A 259 63.08 -6.00 -38.52
N THR A 260 63.63 -5.73 -39.71
CA THR A 260 65.07 -5.84 -40.01
C THR A 260 65.75 -4.55 -39.55
N ALA A 261 66.76 -4.67 -38.70
CA ALA A 261 67.59 -3.56 -38.23
C ALA A 261 68.59 -3.11 -39.31
N MET A 262 68.81 -1.80 -39.41
CA MET A 262 70.03 -1.17 -39.96
C MET A 262 70.81 -0.55 -38.81
#